data_AF-A0A4Q1RWT6-F1
#
_entry.id   AF-A0A4Q1RWT6-F1
#
_cell.length_a   1.000
_cell.length_b   1.000
_cell.length_c   1.000
_cell.angle_alpha   90.00
_cell.angle_beta   90.00
_cell.angle_gamma   90.00
#
_symmetry.space_group_name_H-M   'P 1'
#
loop_
_entity.id
_entity.type
_entity.pdbx_description
1 polymer ?
#
loop_
_entity_poly.entity_id
_entity_poly.type
_entity_poly.pdbx_seq_one_letter_code
_entity_poly.pdbx_strand_id
1 'polypeptide(L)'
;MNFISSLYDEKKVLITLEKYDISDLSTPHTIRTIIDNFEEMKSYYEKKSFGCIDDINDYIDVLFLKFVTLYNEDSDYLLEPYKGQLKQVIKYSASKLNQVNNSSLVKFIASSYKDIFRYNNKYFKSGVKDLTIQLIIKFYNVLKNSGILEYMIREMPIFVYDKFSELSNILKDNNGELMRCLLLDDDNFEKLCAYRFENICETVERLYQSNFRDIACELGDKIYRYIENQFNSGTQHVYYLQTIIHRANKTLYFIRSEHSRQIENYLRRINEEAEKFLLENGQEFHFELSTASYDDLMEELDKIGLDYFTKYMTITHRLNTHNLWYSILEEGAKSYEPSLVDLVRTPFNSNQYFTYGKFSAMDRLITSHSMSLLYWFRKPNRVNEFRDSLKMVIDSIFEVLNHDTKYDDLDKDIDALIMILCDSRDTSEAVFYQMKAMFVITFLEKVLRLIYICIEENAFFERSRITLGTILGTSSNNVGVLDNIIGEHHHRWTRYYFLHEDRDVGLNYRNRLAHSIDISVGEITLPVFMKIVWLTLSTINSIFVNLINNG
;
A
#
# COMPACT_ATOMS: atom_id res chain seq x y z
N MET A 1 42.55 12.20 -20.86
CA MET A 1 41.77 11.00 -20.50
C MET A 1 41.51 11.03 -19.00
N ASN A 2 40.25 10.90 -18.57
CA ASN A 2 39.86 10.88 -17.15
C ASN A 2 40.30 9.58 -16.44
N PHE A 3 40.29 9.59 -15.10
CA PHE A 3 40.74 8.46 -14.27
C PHE A 3 40.01 7.16 -14.58
N ILE A 4 38.68 7.18 -14.65
CA ILE A 4 37.88 5.96 -14.85
C ILE A 4 38.20 5.32 -16.21
N SER A 5 38.38 6.15 -17.25
CA SER A 5 38.77 5.67 -18.58
C SER A 5 40.19 5.09 -18.57
N SER A 6 41.13 5.74 -17.87
CA SER A 6 42.50 5.22 -17.66
C SER A 6 42.48 3.85 -16.98
N LEU A 7 41.68 3.71 -15.92
CA LEU A 7 41.59 2.49 -15.13
C LEU A 7 41.01 1.33 -15.94
N TYR A 8 40.02 1.61 -16.79
CA TYR A 8 39.48 0.61 -17.70
C TYR A 8 40.48 0.21 -18.80
N ASP A 9 41.20 1.17 -19.37
CA ASP A 9 42.16 0.88 -20.44
C ASP A 9 43.33 0.05 -19.92
N GLU A 10 43.86 0.39 -18.74
CA GLU A 10 45.03 -0.26 -18.14
C GLU A 10 44.69 -1.60 -17.45
N LYS A 11 43.57 -1.65 -16.71
CA LYS A 11 43.25 -2.79 -15.82
C LYS A 11 41.94 -3.50 -16.14
N LYS A 12 41.15 -3.00 -17.09
CA LYS A 12 39.79 -3.51 -17.39
C LYS A 12 38.85 -3.47 -16.19
N VAL A 13 39.11 -2.54 -15.26
CA VAL A 13 38.24 -2.27 -14.12
C VAL A 13 37.15 -1.30 -14.56
N LEU A 14 35.90 -1.65 -14.28
CA LEU A 14 34.73 -0.87 -14.66
C LEU A 14 34.08 -0.31 -13.40
N ILE A 15 33.91 1.02 -13.38
CA ILE A 15 33.23 1.73 -12.28
C ILE A 15 32.11 2.56 -12.90
N THR A 16 30.87 2.34 -12.46
CA THR A 16 29.75 3.23 -12.82
C THR A 16 29.78 4.48 -11.95
N LEU A 17 29.12 5.56 -12.39
CA LEU A 17 28.95 6.77 -11.59
C LEU A 17 27.56 6.83 -10.90
N GLU A 18 26.97 5.66 -10.68
CA GLU A 18 25.62 5.51 -10.13
C GLU A 18 25.71 4.93 -8.73
N LYS A 19 25.15 5.64 -7.75
CA LYS A 19 25.05 5.15 -6.38
C LYS A 19 23.72 4.41 -6.22
N TYR A 20 23.81 3.14 -5.90
CA TYR A 20 22.68 2.32 -5.49
C TYR A 20 22.59 2.30 -3.95
N ASP A 21 21.45 1.83 -3.44
CA ASP A 21 21.26 1.65 -2.00
C ASP A 21 22.20 0.58 -1.43
N ILE A 22 22.41 0.62 -0.12
CA ILE A 22 23.32 -0.33 0.54
C ILE A 22 22.85 -1.79 0.49
N SER A 23 21.55 -1.99 0.30
CA SER A 23 20.92 -3.30 0.08
C SER A 23 21.18 -3.86 -1.33
N ASP A 24 21.63 -3.04 -2.28
CA ASP A 24 21.94 -3.47 -3.63
C ASP A 24 23.29 -4.20 -3.69
N LEU A 25 23.32 -5.37 -4.33
CA LEU A 25 24.52 -6.20 -4.43
C LEU A 25 25.66 -5.53 -5.22
N SER A 26 25.38 -4.53 -6.05
CA SER A 26 26.39 -3.75 -6.77
C SER A 26 27.14 -2.78 -5.85
N THR A 27 26.52 -2.26 -4.80
CA THR A 27 27.11 -1.26 -3.88
C THR A 27 28.37 -1.81 -3.19
N PRO A 28 28.37 -3.00 -2.56
CA PRO A 28 29.58 -3.58 -1.98
C PRO A 28 30.69 -3.84 -3.01
N HIS A 29 30.32 -4.22 -4.25
CA HIS A 29 31.29 -4.45 -5.31
C HIS A 29 31.99 -3.14 -5.70
N THR A 30 31.22 -2.08 -5.95
CA THR A 30 31.76 -0.75 -6.28
C THR A 30 32.65 -0.20 -5.17
N ILE A 31 32.23 -0.33 -3.90
CA ILE A 31 33.06 0.07 -2.74
C ILE A 31 34.39 -0.68 -2.75
N ARG A 32 34.37 -2.00 -2.92
CA ARG A 32 35.58 -2.81 -2.98
C ARG A 32 36.49 -2.38 -4.14
N THR A 33 35.92 -2.17 -5.32
CA THR A 33 36.68 -1.69 -6.49
C THR A 33 37.35 -0.34 -6.23
N ILE A 34 36.67 0.59 -5.56
CA ILE A 34 37.24 1.89 -5.19
C ILE A 34 38.42 1.72 -4.21
N ILE A 35 38.27 0.87 -3.19
CA ILE A 35 39.33 0.59 -2.20
C ILE A 35 40.54 -0.08 -2.88
N ASP A 36 40.30 -1.12 -3.67
CA ASP A 36 41.34 -1.94 -4.32
C ASP A 36 42.18 -1.13 -5.32
N ASN A 37 41.68 0.03 -5.80
CA ASN A 37 42.36 0.90 -6.77
C ASN A 37 42.71 2.29 -6.19
N PHE A 38 42.80 2.41 -4.87
CA PHE A 38 43.04 3.69 -4.22
C PHE A 38 44.44 4.28 -4.49
N GLU A 39 45.47 3.44 -4.60
CA GLU A 39 46.84 3.93 -4.84
C GLU A 39 47.00 4.48 -6.26
N GLU A 40 46.35 3.86 -7.25
CA GLU A 40 46.26 4.39 -8.62
C GLU A 40 45.52 5.71 -8.66
N MET A 41 44.41 5.80 -7.92
CA MET A 41 43.64 7.03 -7.75
C MET A 41 44.51 8.16 -7.17
N LYS A 42 45.32 7.87 -6.14
CA LYS A 42 46.26 8.87 -5.59
C LYS A 42 47.30 9.30 -6.62
N SER A 43 47.96 8.34 -7.27
CA SER A 43 49.01 8.63 -8.25
C SER A 43 48.50 9.50 -9.40
N TYR A 44 47.27 9.24 -9.84
CA TYR A 44 46.59 10.02 -10.88
C TYR A 44 46.28 11.44 -10.41
N TYR A 45 45.63 11.61 -9.24
CA TYR A 45 45.16 12.92 -8.76
C TYR A 45 46.23 13.76 -8.05
N GLU A 46 47.40 13.22 -7.73
CA GLU A 46 48.56 14.00 -7.27
C GLU A 46 49.18 14.84 -8.37
N LYS A 47 49.16 14.35 -9.62
CA LYS A 47 49.74 15.04 -10.78
C LYS A 47 48.77 16.03 -11.44
N LYS A 48 47.50 16.03 -11.00
CA LYS A 48 46.42 16.81 -11.61
C LYS A 48 46.16 18.10 -10.84
N SER A 49 46.03 19.22 -11.57
CA SER A 49 45.58 20.50 -11.03
C SER A 49 44.06 20.61 -11.14
N PHE A 50 43.40 21.05 -10.06
CA PHE A 50 41.94 21.28 -10.01
C PHE A 50 41.58 22.78 -10.05
N GLY A 51 42.55 23.64 -10.39
CA GLY A 51 42.36 25.09 -10.46
C GLY A 51 41.51 25.56 -11.64
N CYS A 52 41.50 24.80 -12.73
CA CYS A 52 40.68 25.04 -13.93
C CYS A 52 40.09 23.71 -14.44
N ILE A 53 38.86 23.76 -14.96
CA ILE A 53 38.17 22.65 -15.60
C ILE A 53 37.95 23.07 -17.05
N ASP A 54 38.82 22.59 -17.94
CA ASP A 54 38.89 23.04 -19.33
C ASP A 54 38.16 22.10 -20.28
N ASP A 55 38.03 20.81 -19.92
CA ASP A 55 37.41 19.79 -20.76
C ASP A 55 36.46 18.84 -20.00
N ILE A 56 35.79 17.98 -20.76
CA ILE A 56 34.87 16.98 -20.21
C ILE A 56 35.59 15.94 -19.33
N ASN A 57 36.87 15.65 -19.56
CA ASN A 57 37.61 14.68 -18.75
C ASN A 57 37.87 15.22 -17.35
N ASP A 58 38.29 16.48 -17.26
CA ASP A 58 38.46 17.19 -15.99
C ASP A 58 37.15 17.23 -15.23
N TYR A 59 36.04 17.48 -15.92
CA TYR A 59 34.72 17.45 -15.33
C TYR A 59 34.33 16.05 -14.81
N ILE A 60 34.55 14.99 -15.59
CA ILE A 60 34.28 13.60 -15.17
C ILE A 60 35.11 13.23 -13.94
N ASP A 61 36.36 13.68 -13.85
CA ASP A 61 37.19 13.45 -12.66
C ASP A 61 36.63 14.13 -11.41
N VAL A 62 36.12 15.36 -11.55
CA VAL A 62 35.42 16.04 -10.45
C VAL A 62 34.16 15.27 -10.04
N LEU A 63 33.39 14.77 -11.00
CA LEU A 63 32.21 13.95 -10.72
C LEU A 63 32.58 12.64 -10.02
N PHE A 64 33.67 11.98 -10.44
CA PHE A 64 34.14 10.75 -9.80
C PHE A 64 34.55 10.98 -8.34
N LEU A 65 35.32 12.04 -8.07
CA LEU A 65 35.67 12.39 -6.69
C LEU A 65 34.42 12.64 -5.85
N LYS A 66 33.41 13.35 -6.40
CA LYS A 66 32.14 13.58 -5.73
C LYS A 66 31.38 12.28 -5.49
N PHE A 67 31.32 11.40 -6.47
CA PHE A 67 30.69 10.09 -6.38
C PHE A 67 31.25 9.26 -5.21
N VAL A 68 32.58 9.21 -5.08
CA VAL A 68 33.25 8.50 -3.97
C VAL A 68 32.80 9.06 -2.61
N THR A 69 32.64 10.38 -2.48
CA THR A 69 32.21 10.98 -1.21
C THR A 69 30.77 10.65 -0.80
N LEU A 70 29.92 10.20 -1.73
CA LEU A 70 28.55 9.81 -1.40
C LEU A 70 28.48 8.54 -0.52
N TYR A 71 29.52 7.71 -0.52
CA TYR A 71 29.62 6.51 0.31
C TYR A 71 29.98 6.78 1.79
N ASN A 72 30.01 8.05 2.20
CA ASN A 72 30.38 8.41 3.58
C ASN A 72 29.43 7.80 4.61
N GLU A 73 28.13 7.83 4.33
CA GLU A 73 27.10 7.23 5.19
C GLU A 73 27.15 5.68 5.16
N ASP A 74 27.53 5.10 4.02
CA ASP A 74 27.62 3.65 3.85
C ASP A 74 28.83 3.05 4.59
N SER A 75 29.85 3.88 4.88
CA SER A 75 31.08 3.43 5.52
C SER A 75 30.88 2.83 6.91
N ASP A 76 29.81 3.22 7.62
CA ASP A 76 29.57 2.73 8.98
C ASP A 76 29.00 1.32 9.05
N TYR A 77 28.48 0.80 7.93
CA TYR A 77 27.94 -0.55 7.81
C TYR A 77 29.00 -1.59 7.42
N LEU A 78 30.21 -1.16 7.06
CA LEU A 78 31.30 -2.06 6.69
C LEU A 78 32.05 -2.57 7.93
N LEU A 79 32.56 -3.79 7.85
CA LEU A 79 33.48 -4.35 8.83
C LEU A 79 34.91 -3.81 8.61
N GLU A 80 35.70 -3.79 9.67
CA GLU A 80 37.15 -3.56 9.54
C GLU A 80 37.82 -4.74 8.79
N PRO A 81 38.86 -4.49 7.97
CA PRO A 81 39.58 -3.22 7.75
C PRO A 81 38.96 -2.30 6.68
N TYR A 82 37.93 -2.76 5.97
CA TYR A 82 37.36 -2.05 4.81
C TYR A 82 36.69 -0.72 5.21
N LYS A 83 36.12 -0.66 6.40
CA LYS A 83 35.61 0.59 6.99
C LYS A 83 36.69 1.66 7.08
N GLY A 84 37.83 1.36 7.71
CA GLY A 84 38.96 2.28 7.79
C GLY A 84 39.50 2.69 6.42
N GLN A 85 39.64 1.73 5.51
CA GLN A 85 40.12 1.97 4.14
C GLN A 85 39.18 2.90 3.36
N LEU A 86 37.87 2.63 3.35
CA LEU A 86 36.91 3.49 2.66
C LEU A 86 36.91 4.90 3.24
N LYS A 87 36.91 5.06 4.57
CA LYS A 87 36.98 6.39 5.21
C LYS A 87 38.24 7.15 4.80
N GLN A 88 39.36 6.47 4.60
CA GLN A 88 40.59 7.08 4.08
C GLN A 88 40.42 7.57 2.64
N VAL A 89 39.83 6.74 1.76
CA VAL A 89 39.57 7.08 0.35
C VAL A 89 38.61 8.27 0.24
N ILE A 90 37.55 8.28 1.04
CA ILE A 90 36.56 9.36 1.10
C ILE A 90 37.21 10.66 1.56
N LYS A 91 38.02 10.61 2.64
CA LYS A 91 38.74 11.79 3.14
C LYS A 91 39.69 12.36 2.11
N TYR A 92 40.42 11.51 1.38
CA TYR A 92 41.29 11.94 0.29
C TYR A 92 40.48 12.61 -0.83
N SER A 93 39.38 11.97 -1.26
CA SER A 93 38.52 12.48 -2.32
C SER A 93 37.90 13.83 -1.97
N ALA A 94 37.39 13.98 -0.74
CA ALA A 94 36.87 15.24 -0.22
C ALA A 94 37.95 16.34 -0.17
N SER A 95 39.18 16.00 0.23
CA SER A 95 40.31 16.95 0.22
C SER A 95 40.61 17.45 -1.19
N LYS A 96 40.59 16.57 -2.20
CA LYS A 96 40.77 16.96 -3.61
C LYS A 96 39.61 17.79 -4.15
N LEU A 97 38.37 17.44 -3.80
CA LEU A 97 37.19 18.26 -4.17
C LEU A 97 37.26 19.68 -3.61
N ASN A 98 37.79 19.86 -2.39
CA ASN A 98 37.95 21.19 -1.80
C ASN A 98 38.97 22.07 -2.54
N GLN A 99 39.84 21.47 -3.36
CA GLN A 99 40.79 22.20 -4.21
C GLN A 99 40.15 22.63 -5.54
N VAL A 100 38.96 22.12 -5.88
CA VAL A 100 38.25 22.47 -7.11
C VAL A 100 37.77 23.91 -7.06
N ASN A 101 38.13 24.70 -8.06
CA ASN A 101 37.63 26.06 -8.19
C ASN A 101 36.15 26.06 -8.62
N ASN A 102 35.25 26.35 -7.66
CA ASN A 102 33.81 26.42 -7.92
C ASN A 102 33.45 27.39 -9.06
N SER A 103 34.18 28.50 -9.23
CA SER A 103 33.92 29.45 -10.33
C SER A 103 34.24 28.84 -11.69
N SER A 104 35.32 28.06 -11.78
CA SER A 104 35.67 27.34 -13.02
C SER A 104 34.66 26.22 -13.31
N LEU A 105 34.29 25.44 -12.29
CA LEU A 105 33.28 24.38 -12.40
C LEU A 105 31.94 24.90 -12.92
N VAL A 106 31.42 25.98 -12.31
CA VAL A 106 30.13 26.56 -12.70
C VAL A 106 30.20 27.16 -14.11
N LYS A 107 31.30 27.83 -14.46
CA LYS A 107 31.52 28.33 -15.83
C LYS A 107 31.52 27.19 -16.86
N PHE A 108 32.21 26.09 -16.56
CA PHE A 108 32.27 24.93 -17.44
C PHE A 108 30.89 24.29 -17.63
N ILE A 109 30.12 24.09 -16.55
CA ILE A 109 28.75 23.58 -16.63
C ILE A 109 27.89 24.51 -17.51
N ALA A 110 27.95 25.82 -17.28
CA ALA A 110 27.16 26.80 -18.02
C ALA A 110 27.52 26.86 -19.51
N SER A 111 28.79 26.67 -19.88
CA SER A 111 29.23 26.70 -21.28
C SER A 111 29.05 25.37 -22.01
N SER A 112 29.14 24.24 -21.30
CA SER A 112 29.29 22.90 -21.89
C SER A 112 28.14 21.94 -21.56
N TYR A 113 27.03 22.43 -21.01
CA TYR A 113 25.92 21.57 -20.58
C TYR A 113 25.38 20.63 -21.66
N LYS A 114 25.34 21.06 -22.92
CA LYS A 114 24.88 20.22 -24.03
C LYS A 114 25.74 18.97 -24.17
N ASP A 115 27.06 19.13 -24.09
CA ASP A 115 28.02 18.04 -24.20
C ASP A 115 27.96 17.13 -22.98
N ILE A 116 27.79 17.70 -21.78
CA ILE A 116 27.59 16.94 -20.53
C ILE A 116 26.36 16.03 -20.63
N PHE A 117 25.20 16.57 -21.02
CA PHE A 117 23.96 15.78 -21.10
C PHE A 117 23.87 14.85 -22.31
N ARG A 118 24.66 15.13 -23.37
CA ARG A 118 24.84 14.25 -24.54
C ARG A 118 25.97 13.25 -24.37
N TYR A 119 26.72 13.31 -23.27
CA TYR A 119 27.85 12.42 -23.01
C TYR A 119 27.40 10.96 -23.02
N ASN A 120 27.74 10.25 -24.09
CA ASN A 120 27.19 8.93 -24.39
C ASN A 120 28.25 7.84 -24.18
N ASN A 121 28.71 7.72 -22.93
CA ASN A 121 29.46 6.54 -22.50
C ASN A 121 28.49 5.56 -21.83
N LYS A 122 28.44 4.31 -22.33
CA LYS A 122 27.52 3.26 -21.86
C LYS A 122 27.54 3.07 -20.34
N TYR A 123 28.68 3.31 -19.68
CA TYR A 123 28.88 3.03 -18.25
C TYR A 123 28.73 4.26 -17.34
N PHE A 124 28.77 5.48 -17.90
CA PHE A 124 28.78 6.72 -17.12
C PHE A 124 27.56 7.61 -17.38
N LYS A 125 26.82 7.38 -18.47
CA LYS A 125 25.81 8.31 -18.99
C LYS A 125 24.78 8.76 -17.95
N SER A 126 24.22 7.85 -17.16
CA SER A 126 23.17 8.21 -16.21
C SER A 126 23.75 8.83 -14.94
N GLY A 127 24.81 8.23 -14.37
CA GLY A 127 25.55 8.82 -13.24
C GLY A 127 26.11 10.24 -13.48
N VAL A 128 26.59 10.55 -14.68
CA VAL A 128 27.02 11.92 -15.04
C VAL A 128 25.85 12.89 -14.90
N LYS A 129 24.69 12.55 -15.45
CA LYS A 129 23.50 13.41 -15.44
C LYS A 129 23.00 13.65 -14.01
N ASP A 130 22.94 12.61 -13.20
CA ASP A 130 22.48 12.70 -11.81
C ASP A 130 23.41 13.55 -10.95
N LEU A 131 24.72 13.32 -11.02
CA LEU A 131 25.70 14.10 -10.27
C LEU A 131 25.74 15.57 -10.75
N THR A 132 25.55 15.80 -12.06
CA THR A 132 25.41 17.15 -12.62
C THR A 132 24.15 17.84 -12.11
N ILE A 133 23.00 17.17 -12.03
CA ILE A 133 21.77 17.74 -11.45
C ILE A 133 22.01 18.22 -10.02
N GLN A 134 22.66 17.42 -9.18
CA GLN A 134 22.99 17.85 -7.82
C GLN A 134 23.89 19.09 -7.79
N LEU A 135 24.80 19.24 -8.76
CA LEU A 135 25.62 20.45 -8.89
C LEU A 135 24.81 21.65 -9.37
N ILE A 136 23.88 21.45 -10.31
CA ILE A 136 22.94 22.49 -10.76
C ILE A 136 22.11 22.98 -9.58
N ILE A 137 21.58 22.07 -8.76
CA ILE A 137 20.82 22.41 -7.55
C ILE A 137 21.69 23.23 -6.59
N LYS A 138 22.91 22.76 -6.30
CA LYS A 138 23.84 23.44 -5.40
C LYS A 138 24.21 24.84 -5.86
N PHE A 139 24.38 25.05 -7.17
CA PHE A 139 24.84 26.31 -7.77
C PHE A 139 23.74 27.05 -8.54
N TYR A 140 22.48 26.78 -8.24
CA TYR A 140 21.33 27.26 -8.99
C TYR A 140 21.35 28.78 -9.21
N ASN A 141 21.62 29.56 -8.17
CA ASN A 141 21.63 31.02 -8.25
C ASN A 141 22.57 31.59 -9.32
N VAL A 142 23.66 30.89 -9.63
CA VAL A 142 24.63 31.28 -10.65
C VAL A 142 24.26 30.70 -12.02
N LEU A 143 23.64 29.52 -12.04
CA LEU A 143 23.31 28.78 -13.25
C LEU A 143 21.91 29.09 -13.81
N LYS A 144 21.02 29.74 -13.06
CA LYS A 144 19.61 29.92 -13.42
C LYS A 144 19.37 30.57 -14.78
N ASN A 145 20.28 31.44 -15.23
CA ASN A 145 20.17 32.14 -16.52
C ASN A 145 21.03 31.50 -17.64
N SER A 146 21.56 30.31 -17.43
CA SER A 146 22.44 29.64 -18.41
C SER A 146 21.69 28.93 -19.55
N GLY A 147 20.36 28.80 -19.45
CA GLY A 147 19.55 28.03 -20.40
C GLY A 147 19.61 26.51 -20.19
N ILE A 148 20.31 26.05 -19.15
CA ILE A 148 20.53 24.62 -18.90
C ILE A 148 19.23 23.88 -18.57
N LEU A 149 18.35 24.48 -17.76
CA LEU A 149 17.11 23.84 -17.33
C LEU A 149 16.10 23.78 -18.47
N GLU A 150 16.01 24.83 -19.28
CA GLU A 150 15.20 24.90 -20.49
C GLU A 150 15.66 23.86 -21.51
N TYR A 151 16.98 23.72 -21.70
CA TYR A 151 17.54 22.66 -22.54
C TYR A 151 17.16 21.27 -22.03
N MET A 152 17.31 21.02 -20.72
CA MET A 152 16.98 19.73 -20.13
C MET A 152 15.49 19.39 -20.25
N ILE A 153 14.61 20.36 -19.99
CA ILE A 153 13.15 20.20 -20.13
C ILE A 153 12.79 19.82 -21.56
N ARG A 154 13.38 20.49 -22.55
CA ARG A 154 13.06 20.23 -23.97
C ARG A 154 13.61 18.88 -24.47
N GLU A 155 14.87 18.58 -24.16
CA GLU A 155 15.55 17.41 -24.74
C GLU A 155 15.33 16.14 -23.91
N MET A 156 15.03 16.28 -22.62
CA MET A 156 14.99 15.17 -21.66
C MET A 156 13.87 15.32 -20.60
N PRO A 157 12.60 15.58 -21.00
CA PRO A 157 11.51 15.90 -20.08
C PRO A 157 11.27 14.82 -19.01
N ILE A 158 11.31 13.54 -19.40
CA ILE A 158 11.10 12.41 -18.49
C ILE A 158 12.17 12.39 -17.38
N PHE A 159 13.43 12.64 -17.73
CA PHE A 159 14.52 12.67 -16.74
C PHE A 159 14.35 13.83 -15.74
N VAL A 160 13.97 15.02 -16.24
CA VAL A 160 13.68 16.17 -15.37
C VAL A 160 12.49 15.88 -14.45
N TYR A 161 11.46 15.23 -14.98
CA TYR A 161 10.27 14.86 -14.22
C TYR A 161 10.54 13.78 -13.16
N ASP A 162 11.36 12.78 -13.45
CA ASP A 162 11.78 11.77 -12.46
C ASP A 162 12.56 12.41 -11.29
N LYS A 163 13.17 13.58 -11.53
CA LYS A 163 13.86 14.43 -10.55
C LYS A 163 13.01 15.58 -10.01
N PHE A 164 11.69 15.59 -10.25
CA PHE A 164 10.80 16.70 -9.91
C PHE A 164 10.86 17.08 -8.42
N SER A 165 10.91 16.09 -7.52
CA SER A 165 11.00 16.33 -6.07
C SER A 165 12.30 17.06 -5.69
N GLU A 166 13.44 16.65 -6.25
CA GLU A 166 14.74 17.28 -6.02
C GLU A 166 14.79 18.70 -6.60
N LEU A 167 14.13 18.91 -7.75
CA LEU A 167 14.08 20.18 -8.48
C LEU A 167 12.92 21.09 -8.06
N SER A 168 12.07 20.68 -7.11
CA SER A 168 10.81 21.35 -6.77
C SER A 168 10.98 22.84 -6.47
N ASN A 169 12.00 23.22 -5.68
CA ASN A 169 12.26 24.62 -5.35
C ASN A 169 12.67 25.45 -6.56
N ILE A 170 13.40 24.84 -7.51
CA ILE A 170 13.86 25.49 -8.75
C ILE A 170 12.69 25.64 -9.72
N LEU A 171 11.90 24.58 -9.88
CA LEU A 171 10.73 24.57 -10.77
C LEU A 171 9.66 25.56 -10.32
N LYS A 172 9.56 25.84 -9.02
CA LYS A 172 8.63 26.81 -8.43
C LYS A 172 9.13 28.26 -8.50
N ASP A 173 10.42 28.48 -8.78
CA ASP A 173 10.97 29.83 -8.93
C ASP A 173 10.34 30.55 -10.12
N ASN A 174 10.45 31.88 -10.16
CA ASN A 174 9.87 32.73 -11.21
C ASN A 174 8.40 32.38 -11.53
N ASN A 175 7.55 32.25 -10.51
CA ASN A 175 6.13 31.89 -10.64
C ASN A 175 5.86 30.59 -11.42
N GLY A 176 6.82 29.65 -11.41
CA GLY A 176 6.62 28.33 -12.01
C GLY A 176 6.84 28.26 -13.51
N GLU A 177 7.50 29.23 -14.16
CA GLU A 177 7.71 29.22 -15.61
C GLU A 177 8.35 27.93 -16.14
N LEU A 178 9.40 27.43 -15.49
CA LEU A 178 10.02 26.15 -15.85
C LEU A 178 9.08 24.97 -15.64
N MET A 179 8.26 25.01 -14.58
CA MET A 179 7.25 23.99 -14.34
C MET A 179 6.19 23.96 -15.45
N ARG A 180 5.78 25.14 -15.96
CA ARG A 180 4.90 25.24 -17.12
C ARG A 180 5.56 24.65 -18.37
N CYS A 181 6.80 25.00 -18.66
CA CYS A 181 7.52 24.43 -19.81
C CYS A 181 7.63 22.90 -19.73
N LEU A 182 7.80 22.34 -18.53
CA LEU A 182 7.88 20.89 -18.34
C LEU A 182 6.54 20.19 -18.48
N LEU A 183 5.48 20.75 -17.89
CA LEU A 183 4.20 20.06 -17.69
C LEU A 183 3.13 20.48 -18.71
N LEU A 184 3.17 21.72 -19.20
CA LEU A 184 2.15 22.33 -20.07
C LEU A 184 2.59 22.50 -21.52
N ASP A 185 3.84 22.21 -21.87
CA ASP A 185 4.21 22.04 -23.28
C ASP A 185 3.56 20.77 -23.83
N ASP A 186 2.99 20.81 -25.04
CA ASP A 186 2.23 19.67 -25.61
C ASP A 186 3.13 18.45 -25.84
N ASP A 187 4.30 18.64 -26.46
CA ASP A 187 5.24 17.55 -26.76
C ASP A 187 5.78 16.91 -25.48
N ASN A 188 6.10 17.72 -24.47
CA ASN A 188 6.56 17.21 -23.18
C ASN A 188 5.43 16.48 -22.44
N PHE A 189 4.23 17.05 -22.41
CA PHE A 189 3.09 16.46 -21.74
C PHE A 189 2.76 15.07 -22.31
N GLU A 190 2.70 14.92 -23.64
CA GLU A 190 2.44 13.63 -24.27
C GLU A 190 3.51 12.58 -23.90
N LYS A 191 4.80 12.95 -23.97
CA LYS A 191 5.90 12.06 -23.55
C LYS A 191 5.79 11.65 -22.09
N LEU A 192 5.45 12.58 -21.21
CA LEU A 192 5.29 12.30 -19.79
C LEU A 192 4.09 11.37 -19.55
N CYS A 193 2.92 11.64 -20.15
CA CYS A 193 1.73 10.81 -19.99
C CYS A 193 1.93 9.37 -20.47
N ALA A 194 2.71 9.16 -21.53
CA ALA A 194 3.02 7.82 -22.03
C ALA A 194 3.71 6.91 -20.98
N TYR A 195 4.50 7.48 -20.05
CA TYR A 195 5.32 6.71 -19.09
C TYR A 195 5.04 7.00 -17.61
N ARG A 196 4.36 8.11 -17.29
CA ARG A 196 4.22 8.68 -15.94
C ARG A 196 2.80 9.20 -15.65
N PHE A 197 1.78 8.71 -16.36
CA PHE A 197 0.39 9.18 -16.22
C PHE A 197 -0.09 9.28 -14.76
N GLU A 198 0.10 8.22 -13.98
CA GLU A 198 -0.26 8.17 -12.55
C GLU A 198 0.43 9.29 -11.75
N ASN A 199 1.73 9.46 -11.93
CA ASN A 199 2.51 10.48 -11.23
C ASN A 199 2.09 11.90 -11.65
N ILE A 200 1.71 12.10 -12.93
CA ILE A 200 1.21 13.40 -13.39
C ILE A 200 -0.09 13.74 -12.66
N CYS A 201 -0.99 12.77 -12.51
CA CYS A 201 -2.22 12.92 -11.74
C CYS A 201 -1.93 13.29 -10.27
N GLU A 202 -0.97 12.62 -9.62
CA GLU A 202 -0.53 12.96 -8.26
C GLU A 202 0.10 14.37 -8.19
N THR A 203 0.85 14.78 -9.20
CA THR A 203 1.42 16.14 -9.30
C THR A 203 0.33 17.18 -9.42
N VAL A 204 -0.72 16.94 -10.22
CA VAL A 204 -1.88 17.84 -10.31
C VAL A 204 -2.54 18.03 -8.94
N GLU A 205 -2.78 16.93 -8.22
CA GLU A 205 -3.39 16.96 -6.88
C GLU A 205 -2.54 17.77 -5.89
N ARG A 206 -1.22 17.54 -5.87
CA ARG A 206 -0.27 18.31 -5.04
C ARG A 206 -0.23 19.79 -5.41
N LEU A 207 -0.23 20.12 -6.71
CA LEU A 207 -0.19 21.51 -7.17
C LEU A 207 -1.48 22.25 -6.82
N TYR A 208 -2.63 21.58 -6.92
CA TYR A 208 -3.94 22.15 -6.56
C TYR A 208 -4.07 22.48 -5.06
N GLN A 209 -3.44 21.67 -4.21
CA GLN A 209 -3.33 21.96 -2.77
C GLN A 209 -2.33 23.08 -2.45
N SER A 210 -1.48 23.46 -3.40
CA SER A 210 -0.45 24.48 -3.25
C SER A 210 -0.83 25.82 -3.91
N ASN A 211 0.10 26.76 -4.00
CA ASN A 211 -0.10 28.07 -4.65
C ASN A 211 -0.11 28.01 -6.20
N PHE A 212 -0.02 26.82 -6.81
CA PHE A 212 0.04 26.62 -8.27
C PHE A 212 -1.26 26.01 -8.82
N ARG A 213 -2.41 26.46 -8.30
CA ARG A 213 -3.73 25.94 -8.69
C ARG A 213 -4.05 26.12 -10.16
N ASP A 214 -3.62 27.24 -10.73
CA ASP A 214 -3.80 27.55 -12.14
C ASP A 214 -3.07 26.56 -13.04
N ILE A 215 -1.82 26.20 -12.74
CA ILE A 215 -1.08 25.13 -13.44
C ILE A 215 -1.81 23.79 -13.28
N ALA A 216 -2.32 23.50 -12.07
CA ALA A 216 -3.05 22.25 -11.81
C ALA A 216 -4.34 22.14 -12.63
N CYS A 217 -5.12 23.23 -12.74
CA CYS A 217 -6.34 23.26 -13.54
C CYS A 217 -6.02 23.08 -15.04
N GLU A 218 -5.02 23.80 -15.56
CA GLU A 218 -4.62 23.68 -16.97
C GLU A 218 -4.09 22.28 -17.33
N LEU A 219 -3.36 21.66 -16.40
CA LEU A 219 -2.99 20.24 -16.51
C LEU A 219 -4.20 19.31 -16.48
N GLY A 220 -5.21 19.60 -15.66
CA GLY A 220 -6.48 18.89 -15.65
C GLY A 220 -7.12 18.87 -17.05
N ASP A 221 -7.17 20.02 -17.71
CA ASP A 221 -7.74 20.14 -19.06
C ASP A 221 -6.91 19.37 -20.11
N LYS A 222 -5.58 19.31 -19.93
CA LYS A 222 -4.71 18.47 -20.77
C LYS A 222 -4.92 16.98 -20.52
N ILE A 223 -5.08 16.56 -19.26
CA ILE A 223 -5.40 15.17 -18.89
C ILE A 223 -6.74 14.77 -19.53
N TYR A 224 -7.75 15.64 -19.45
CA TYR A 224 -9.04 15.41 -20.10
C TYR A 224 -8.87 15.14 -21.60
N ARG A 225 -8.20 16.04 -22.32
CA ARG A 225 -7.95 15.90 -23.78
C ARG A 225 -7.16 14.64 -24.12
N TYR A 226 -6.15 14.31 -23.32
CA TYR A 226 -5.38 13.08 -23.50
C TYR A 226 -6.27 11.84 -23.37
N ILE A 227 -7.11 11.78 -22.33
CA ILE A 227 -8.04 10.67 -22.13
C ILE A 227 -9.08 10.59 -23.25
N GLU A 228 -9.65 11.71 -23.66
CA GLU A 228 -10.58 11.76 -24.78
C GLU A 228 -9.96 11.21 -26.07
N ASN A 229 -8.71 11.58 -26.36
CA ASN A 229 -7.98 11.05 -27.51
C ASN A 229 -7.71 9.54 -27.40
N GLN A 230 -7.28 9.05 -26.22
CA GLN A 230 -7.03 7.62 -26.01
C GLN A 230 -8.32 6.79 -26.08
N PHE A 231 -9.43 7.33 -25.57
CA PHE A 231 -10.73 6.68 -25.61
C PHE A 231 -11.28 6.60 -27.04
N ASN A 232 -11.18 7.70 -27.80
CA ASN A 232 -11.70 7.76 -29.17
C ASN A 232 -10.83 7.03 -30.19
N SER A 233 -9.53 6.85 -29.95
CA SER A 233 -8.66 6.13 -30.88
C SER A 233 -8.98 4.64 -30.94
N GLY A 234 -9.48 4.05 -29.84
CA GLY A 234 -9.80 2.63 -29.74
C GLY A 234 -8.60 1.68 -29.91
N THR A 235 -7.37 2.21 -29.89
CA THR A 235 -6.15 1.41 -30.16
C THR A 235 -5.61 0.69 -28.92
N GLN A 236 -6.00 1.14 -27.74
CA GLN A 236 -5.49 0.65 -26.48
C GLN A 236 -6.31 -0.53 -25.94
N HIS A 237 -5.67 -1.38 -25.15
CA HIS A 237 -6.37 -2.46 -24.46
C HIS A 237 -7.40 -1.92 -23.47
N VAL A 238 -8.58 -2.55 -23.39
CA VAL A 238 -9.72 -2.09 -22.58
C VAL A 238 -9.35 -1.84 -21.10
N TYR A 239 -8.62 -2.77 -20.47
CA TYR A 239 -8.16 -2.60 -19.07
C TYR A 239 -7.13 -1.49 -18.87
N TYR A 240 -6.27 -1.21 -19.87
CA TYR A 240 -5.35 -0.08 -19.77
C TYR A 240 -6.14 1.23 -19.80
N LEU A 241 -7.08 1.36 -20.74
CA LEU A 241 -7.99 2.51 -20.82
C LEU A 241 -8.80 2.68 -19.54
N GLN A 242 -9.40 1.61 -19.03
CA GLN A 242 -10.15 1.63 -17.78
C GLN A 242 -9.29 2.16 -16.61
N THR A 243 -8.04 1.72 -16.51
CA THR A 243 -7.11 2.16 -15.45
C THR A 243 -6.83 3.67 -15.55
N ILE A 244 -6.43 4.16 -16.73
CA ILE A 244 -6.10 5.58 -16.89
C ILE A 244 -7.34 6.49 -16.78
N ILE A 245 -8.51 6.05 -17.25
CA ILE A 245 -9.77 6.79 -17.14
C ILE A 245 -10.21 6.88 -15.68
N HIS A 246 -10.12 5.78 -14.93
CA HIS A 246 -10.44 5.78 -13.50
C HIS A 246 -9.53 6.76 -12.74
N ARG A 247 -8.21 6.71 -13.00
CA ARG A 247 -7.27 7.62 -12.37
C ARG A 247 -7.54 9.08 -12.74
N ALA A 248 -7.81 9.37 -14.01
CA ALA A 248 -8.17 10.69 -14.48
C ALA A 248 -9.44 11.22 -13.82
N ASN A 249 -10.49 10.38 -13.71
CA ASN A 249 -11.75 10.75 -13.08
C ASN A 249 -11.53 11.20 -11.63
N LYS A 250 -10.76 10.41 -10.86
CA LYS A 250 -10.41 10.74 -9.47
C LYS A 250 -9.71 12.09 -9.36
N THR A 251 -8.73 12.35 -10.23
CA THR A 251 -7.98 13.63 -10.24
C THR A 251 -8.84 14.81 -10.65
N LEU A 252 -9.63 14.68 -11.73
CA LEU A 252 -10.51 15.74 -12.22
C LEU A 252 -11.61 16.08 -11.22
N TYR A 253 -12.16 15.07 -10.54
CA TYR A 253 -13.10 15.27 -9.44
C TYR A 253 -12.43 16.01 -8.26
N PHE A 254 -11.21 15.62 -7.88
CA PHE A 254 -10.46 16.24 -6.79
C PHE A 254 -10.22 17.75 -7.03
N ILE A 255 -9.81 18.13 -8.24
CA ILE A 255 -9.60 19.54 -8.61
C ILE A 255 -10.89 20.28 -8.98
N ARG A 256 -12.06 19.62 -8.86
CA ARG A 256 -13.38 20.18 -9.22
C ARG A 256 -13.46 20.66 -10.68
N SER A 257 -12.84 19.93 -11.60
CA SER A 257 -12.89 20.23 -13.03
C SER A 257 -14.30 20.06 -13.58
N GLU A 258 -14.69 20.94 -14.49
CA GLU A 258 -15.95 20.86 -15.22
C GLU A 258 -16.06 19.62 -16.12
N HIS A 259 -14.92 19.01 -16.48
CA HIS A 259 -14.83 17.82 -17.32
C HIS A 259 -15.10 16.50 -16.58
N SER A 260 -15.24 16.53 -15.26
CA SER A 260 -15.46 15.33 -14.43
C SER A 260 -16.68 14.52 -14.90
N ARG A 261 -17.79 15.18 -15.27
CA ARG A 261 -19.00 14.51 -15.76
C ARG A 261 -18.82 13.82 -17.11
N GLN A 262 -18.03 14.39 -18.01
CA GLN A 262 -17.75 13.82 -19.33
C GLN A 262 -16.91 12.55 -19.18
N ILE A 263 -15.90 12.59 -18.31
CA ILE A 263 -15.04 11.44 -18.03
C ILE A 263 -15.82 10.32 -17.34
N GLU A 264 -16.78 10.64 -16.48
CA GLU A 264 -17.68 9.65 -15.87
C GLU A 264 -18.48 8.87 -16.93
N ASN A 265 -18.92 9.52 -18.01
CA ASN A 265 -19.56 8.84 -19.14
C ASN A 265 -18.60 7.89 -19.88
N TYR A 266 -17.34 8.29 -20.07
CA TYR A 266 -16.32 7.41 -20.66
C TYR A 266 -16.02 6.22 -19.73
N LEU A 267 -15.96 6.46 -18.41
CA LEU A 267 -15.76 5.41 -17.41
C LEU A 267 -16.89 4.38 -17.42
N ARG A 268 -18.15 4.81 -17.52
CA ARG A 268 -19.29 3.89 -17.62
C ARG A 268 -19.16 2.99 -18.85
N ARG A 269 -18.89 3.59 -20.02
CA ARG A 269 -18.74 2.86 -21.29
C ARG A 269 -17.58 1.87 -21.26
N ILE A 270 -16.40 2.28 -20.77
CA ILE A 270 -15.24 1.38 -20.71
C ILE A 270 -15.43 0.26 -19.69
N ASN A 271 -16.21 0.48 -18.62
CA ASN A 271 -16.57 -0.58 -17.67
C ASN A 271 -17.48 -1.63 -18.33
N GLU A 272 -18.48 -1.22 -19.09
CA GLU A 272 -19.34 -2.13 -19.87
C GLU A 272 -18.51 -2.92 -20.90
N GLU A 273 -17.58 -2.25 -21.59
CA GLU A 273 -16.67 -2.92 -22.55
C GLU A 273 -15.71 -3.89 -21.84
N ALA A 274 -15.18 -3.53 -20.67
CA ALA A 274 -14.29 -4.38 -19.89
C ALA A 274 -15.00 -5.62 -19.33
N GLU A 275 -16.25 -5.46 -18.88
CA GLU A 275 -17.10 -6.57 -18.44
C GLU A 275 -17.41 -7.50 -19.61
N LYS A 276 -17.82 -6.96 -20.76
CA LYS A 276 -18.05 -7.75 -21.97
C LYS A 276 -16.79 -8.50 -22.39
N PHE A 277 -15.62 -7.85 -22.38
CA PHE A 277 -14.35 -8.49 -22.69
C PHE A 277 -14.03 -9.63 -21.72
N LEU A 278 -14.29 -9.44 -20.42
CA LEU A 278 -14.12 -10.46 -19.40
C LEU A 278 -15.05 -11.65 -19.62
N LEU A 279 -16.31 -11.41 -20.00
CA LEU A 279 -17.27 -12.47 -20.32
C LEU A 279 -16.87 -13.25 -21.59
N GLU A 280 -16.30 -12.57 -22.59
CA GLU A 280 -15.89 -13.20 -23.85
C GLU A 280 -14.54 -13.92 -23.79
N ASN A 281 -13.59 -13.43 -22.98
CA ASN A 281 -12.20 -13.89 -22.97
C ASN A 281 -11.70 -14.40 -21.61
N GLY A 282 -12.48 -14.17 -20.55
CA GLY A 282 -12.15 -14.61 -19.20
C GLY A 282 -12.23 -16.13 -19.05
N GLN A 283 -11.64 -16.62 -17.97
CA GLN A 283 -11.77 -18.01 -17.57
C GLN A 283 -12.71 -18.09 -16.38
N GLU A 284 -13.72 -18.94 -16.50
CA GLU A 284 -14.63 -19.23 -15.41
C GLU A 284 -14.06 -20.36 -14.55
N PHE A 285 -13.94 -20.11 -13.26
CA PHE A 285 -13.54 -21.10 -12.28
C PHE A 285 -14.73 -21.46 -11.41
N HIS A 286 -15.15 -22.72 -11.49
CA HIS A 286 -16.18 -23.26 -10.62
C HIS A 286 -15.52 -23.99 -9.45
N PHE A 287 -15.95 -23.65 -8.24
CA PHE A 287 -15.61 -24.41 -7.05
C PHE A 287 -16.87 -24.63 -6.22
N GLU A 288 -17.09 -25.87 -5.80
CA GLU A 288 -18.17 -26.22 -4.90
C GLU A 288 -17.66 -26.13 -3.46
N LEU A 289 -18.31 -25.29 -2.66
CA LEU A 289 -18.10 -25.26 -1.21
C LEU A 289 -19.09 -26.22 -0.57
N SER A 290 -18.64 -27.45 -0.35
CA SER A 290 -19.46 -28.49 0.26
C SER A 290 -19.52 -28.34 1.78
N THR A 291 -20.72 -28.45 2.36
CA THR A 291 -20.86 -28.63 3.82
C THR A 291 -20.61 -30.06 4.27
N ALA A 292 -20.42 -31.02 3.33
CA ALA A 292 -20.35 -32.44 3.65
C ALA A 292 -19.28 -32.76 4.69
N SER A 293 -18.06 -32.22 4.57
CA SER A 293 -17.01 -32.47 5.56
C SER A 293 -17.35 -31.95 6.96
N TYR A 294 -18.12 -30.88 7.07
CA TYR A 294 -18.61 -30.39 8.36
C TYR A 294 -19.79 -31.24 8.87
N ASP A 295 -20.70 -31.64 7.98
CA ASP A 295 -21.82 -32.51 8.30
C ASP A 295 -21.32 -33.87 8.81
N ASP A 296 -20.34 -34.48 8.14
CA ASP A 296 -19.68 -35.73 8.53
C ASP A 296 -19.00 -35.59 9.89
N LEU A 297 -18.23 -34.51 10.11
CA LEU A 297 -17.61 -34.21 11.40
C LEU A 297 -18.68 -34.15 12.50
N MET A 298 -19.76 -33.39 12.28
CA MET A 298 -20.81 -33.25 13.28
C MET A 298 -21.53 -34.57 13.57
N GLU A 299 -21.75 -35.41 12.55
CA GLU A 299 -22.30 -36.75 12.76
C GLU A 299 -21.38 -37.65 13.58
N GLU A 300 -20.06 -37.57 13.38
CA GLU A 300 -19.08 -38.27 14.21
C GLU A 300 -19.11 -37.77 15.65
N LEU A 301 -19.17 -36.45 15.86
CA LEU A 301 -19.28 -35.84 17.19
C LEU A 301 -20.58 -36.22 17.89
N ASP A 302 -21.69 -36.30 17.16
CA ASP A 302 -22.98 -36.78 17.66
C ASP A 302 -22.91 -38.26 18.07
N LYS A 303 -22.22 -39.12 17.29
CA LYS A 303 -22.05 -40.56 17.59
C LYS A 303 -21.24 -40.82 18.86
N ILE A 304 -20.20 -40.03 19.11
CA ILE A 304 -19.38 -40.15 20.33
C ILE A 304 -20.02 -39.46 21.54
N GLY A 305 -21.18 -38.82 21.37
CA GLY A 305 -21.91 -38.15 22.45
C GLY A 305 -21.21 -36.89 22.97
N LEU A 306 -20.49 -36.18 22.11
CA LEU A 306 -19.82 -34.94 22.50
C LEU A 306 -20.85 -33.86 22.87
N ASP A 307 -20.54 -33.06 23.88
CA ASP A 307 -21.43 -32.01 24.35
C ASP A 307 -21.66 -30.92 23.30
N TYR A 308 -22.83 -30.29 23.37
CA TYR A 308 -23.26 -29.32 22.36
C TYR A 308 -22.40 -28.04 22.35
N PHE A 309 -21.81 -27.67 23.48
CA PHE A 309 -20.94 -26.48 23.58
C PHE A 309 -19.62 -26.71 22.85
N THR A 310 -18.97 -27.86 23.06
CA THR A 310 -17.77 -28.25 22.32
C THR A 310 -18.05 -28.32 20.82
N LYS A 311 -19.19 -28.88 20.41
CA LYS A 311 -19.62 -28.87 19.00
C LYS A 311 -19.79 -27.44 18.47
N TYR A 312 -20.42 -26.53 19.21
CA TYR A 312 -20.58 -25.12 18.85
C TYR A 312 -19.22 -24.42 18.66
N MET A 313 -18.26 -24.66 19.54
CA MET A 313 -16.93 -24.03 19.45
C MET A 313 -16.19 -24.41 18.16
N THR A 314 -16.45 -25.59 17.57
CA THR A 314 -15.84 -26.02 16.29
C THR A 314 -16.20 -25.14 15.08
N ILE A 315 -17.25 -24.31 15.19
CA ILE A 315 -17.63 -23.36 14.14
C ILE A 315 -16.48 -22.38 13.86
N THR A 316 -15.79 -21.94 14.93
CA THR A 316 -14.81 -20.84 14.86
C THR A 316 -13.44 -21.18 15.45
N HIS A 317 -13.33 -22.24 16.25
CA HIS A 317 -12.13 -22.62 17.00
C HIS A 317 -11.80 -24.10 16.83
N ARG A 318 -10.57 -24.49 17.17
CA ARG A 318 -10.11 -25.88 17.25
C ARG A 318 -9.34 -26.11 18.54
N LEU A 319 -9.27 -27.37 18.99
CA LEU A 319 -8.41 -27.78 20.09
C LEU A 319 -7.00 -28.03 19.58
N ASN A 320 -6.00 -27.51 20.29
CA ASN A 320 -4.59 -27.82 20.03
C ASN A 320 -4.17 -29.12 20.73
N THR A 321 -2.90 -29.50 20.57
CA THR A 321 -2.32 -30.69 21.21
C THR A 321 -2.34 -30.66 22.74
N HIS A 322 -2.56 -29.49 23.35
CA HIS A 322 -2.67 -29.28 24.79
C HIS A 322 -4.13 -29.16 25.27
N ASN A 323 -5.11 -29.50 24.41
CA ASN A 323 -6.55 -29.35 24.66
C ASN A 323 -6.99 -27.91 24.97
N LEU A 324 -6.26 -26.91 24.46
CA LEU A 324 -6.66 -25.50 24.52
C LEU A 324 -7.31 -25.08 23.20
N TRP A 325 -8.38 -24.31 23.30
CA TRP A 325 -9.03 -23.72 22.14
C TRP A 325 -8.14 -22.64 21.52
N TYR A 326 -8.07 -22.61 20.19
CA TYR A 326 -7.44 -21.55 19.41
C TYR A 326 -8.31 -21.17 18.22
N SER A 327 -8.25 -19.89 17.81
CA SER A 327 -9.05 -19.34 16.72
C SER A 327 -8.55 -19.85 15.36
N ILE A 328 -9.48 -20.32 14.53
CA ILE A 328 -9.18 -20.74 13.15
C ILE A 328 -8.74 -19.52 12.32
N LEU A 329 -9.32 -18.35 12.57
CA LEU A 329 -9.01 -17.11 11.85
C LEU A 329 -7.61 -16.60 12.19
N GLU A 330 -7.26 -16.58 13.48
CA GLU A 330 -5.94 -16.16 13.96
C GLU A 330 -4.83 -17.04 13.36
N GLU A 331 -4.96 -18.35 13.51
CA GLU A 331 -3.94 -19.30 13.05
C GLU A 331 -3.82 -19.31 11.52
N GLY A 332 -4.95 -19.26 10.80
CA GLY A 332 -4.95 -19.19 9.34
C GLY A 332 -4.26 -17.94 8.81
N ALA A 333 -4.47 -16.79 9.46
CA ALA A 333 -3.85 -15.53 9.07
C ALA A 333 -2.36 -15.45 9.43
N LYS A 334 -1.95 -16.11 10.52
CA LYS A 334 -0.57 -16.19 11.00
C LYS A 334 0.29 -17.13 10.17
N SER A 335 -0.28 -18.27 9.76
CA SER A 335 0.40 -19.33 9.00
C SER A 335 0.52 -19.04 7.49
N TYR A 336 -0.01 -17.91 7.01
CA TYR A 336 0.07 -17.54 5.61
C TYR A 336 1.50 -17.24 5.16
N GLU A 337 1.99 -18.00 4.18
CA GLU A 337 3.28 -17.77 3.54
C GLU A 337 3.13 -16.93 2.25
N PRO A 338 3.86 -15.80 2.12
CA PRO A 338 3.85 -14.99 0.92
C PRO A 338 4.30 -15.75 -0.33
N SER A 339 3.70 -15.42 -1.46
CA SER A 339 3.91 -16.06 -2.76
C SER A 339 4.14 -15.03 -3.87
N LEU A 340 4.49 -15.49 -5.08
CA LEU A 340 4.63 -14.61 -6.25
C LEU A 340 3.35 -13.82 -6.56
N VAL A 341 2.18 -14.36 -6.19
CA VAL A 341 0.87 -13.72 -6.39
C VAL A 341 0.74 -12.43 -5.55
N ASP A 342 1.48 -12.32 -4.44
CA ASP A 342 1.48 -11.12 -3.58
C ASP A 342 2.31 -9.97 -4.15
N LEU A 343 3.15 -10.23 -5.16
CA LEU A 343 3.94 -9.22 -5.85
C LEU A 343 3.19 -8.59 -7.03
N VAL A 344 2.02 -9.12 -7.40
CA VAL A 344 1.23 -8.66 -8.55
C VAL A 344 0.38 -7.46 -8.16
N ARG A 345 0.41 -6.40 -8.97
CA ARG A 345 -0.47 -5.24 -8.80
C ARG A 345 -1.91 -5.66 -9.08
N THR A 346 -2.82 -5.40 -8.14
CA THR A 346 -4.24 -5.72 -8.26
C THR A 346 -5.10 -4.47 -8.26
N PRO A 347 -6.33 -4.52 -8.80
CA PRO A 347 -7.25 -3.39 -8.78
C PRO A 347 -7.85 -3.11 -7.38
N PHE A 348 -7.64 -4.01 -6.40
CA PHE A 348 -8.11 -3.83 -5.03
C PHE A 348 -7.10 -3.04 -4.20
N ASN A 349 -7.58 -2.21 -3.26
CA ASN A 349 -6.69 -1.54 -2.30
C ASN A 349 -5.95 -2.60 -1.46
N SER A 350 -4.62 -2.64 -1.58
CA SER A 350 -3.74 -3.58 -0.88
C SER A 350 -2.68 -2.84 -0.07
N ASN A 351 -2.14 -3.48 0.97
CA ASN A 351 -0.99 -2.97 1.71
C ASN A 351 -0.01 -4.11 2.06
N GLN A 352 1.02 -3.82 2.87
CA GLN A 352 2.06 -4.81 3.23
C GLN A 352 1.50 -6.03 4.00
N TYR A 353 0.34 -5.90 4.65
CA TYR A 353 -0.31 -6.99 5.37
C TYR A 353 -1.41 -7.64 4.53
N PHE A 354 -2.32 -6.84 3.95
CA PHE A 354 -3.38 -7.30 3.06
C PHE A 354 -2.88 -7.36 1.62
N THR A 355 -2.04 -8.35 1.35
CA THR A 355 -1.64 -8.71 -0.01
C THR A 355 -2.76 -9.49 -0.70
N TYR A 356 -2.76 -9.53 -2.03
CA TYR A 356 -3.81 -10.21 -2.80
C TYR A 356 -3.88 -11.72 -2.52
N GLY A 357 -2.73 -12.39 -2.41
CA GLY A 357 -2.68 -13.81 -2.08
C GLY A 357 -3.22 -14.09 -0.69
N LYS A 358 -2.85 -13.27 0.30
CA LYS A 358 -3.37 -13.37 1.67
C LYS A 358 -4.87 -13.15 1.71
N PHE A 359 -5.38 -12.15 0.98
CA PHE A 359 -6.81 -11.91 0.83
C PHE A 359 -7.54 -13.12 0.25
N SER A 360 -7.06 -13.66 -0.86
CA SER A 360 -7.69 -14.82 -1.50
C SER A 360 -7.69 -16.06 -0.60
N ALA A 361 -6.60 -16.30 0.15
CA ALA A 361 -6.51 -17.41 1.10
C ALA A 361 -7.51 -17.25 2.25
N MET A 362 -7.53 -16.08 2.88
CA MET A 362 -8.37 -15.83 4.06
C MET A 362 -9.86 -15.70 3.70
N ASP A 363 -10.19 -15.11 2.55
CA ASP A 363 -11.58 -15.06 2.08
C ASP A 363 -12.13 -16.47 1.85
N ARG A 364 -11.34 -17.39 1.26
CA ARG A 364 -11.75 -18.80 1.10
C ARG A 364 -11.94 -19.49 2.45
N LEU A 365 -11.03 -19.29 3.40
CA LEU A 365 -11.16 -19.84 4.75
C LEU A 365 -12.45 -19.37 5.43
N ILE A 366 -12.69 -18.06 5.46
CA ILE A 366 -13.89 -17.46 6.06
C ILE A 366 -15.15 -17.96 5.34
N THR A 367 -15.13 -18.01 4.00
CA THR A 367 -16.27 -18.54 3.22
C THR A 367 -16.58 -19.97 3.63
N SER A 368 -15.59 -20.86 3.62
CA SER A 368 -15.76 -22.28 3.95
C SER A 368 -16.31 -22.47 5.36
N HIS A 369 -15.76 -21.76 6.35
CA HIS A 369 -16.20 -21.90 7.74
C HIS A 369 -17.55 -21.25 7.99
N SER A 370 -17.88 -20.15 7.31
CA SER A 370 -19.20 -19.52 7.44
C SER A 370 -20.36 -20.43 7.00
N MET A 371 -20.12 -21.33 6.04
CA MET A 371 -21.14 -22.28 5.59
C MET A 371 -21.51 -23.33 6.65
N SER A 372 -20.63 -23.58 7.63
CA SER A 372 -20.93 -24.47 8.76
C SER A 372 -22.15 -24.01 9.59
N LEU A 373 -22.45 -22.71 9.58
CA LEU A 373 -23.62 -22.16 10.26
C LEU A 373 -24.92 -22.75 9.72
N LEU A 374 -24.98 -23.06 8.42
CA LEU A 374 -26.19 -23.62 7.82
C LEU A 374 -26.60 -24.93 8.50
N TYR A 375 -25.66 -25.75 8.94
CA TYR A 375 -25.91 -27.01 9.66
C TYR A 375 -26.73 -26.81 10.94
N TRP A 376 -26.37 -25.80 11.74
CA TRP A 376 -26.98 -25.53 13.05
C TRP A 376 -28.43 -25.10 12.92
N PHE A 377 -28.75 -24.34 11.89
CA PHE A 377 -30.12 -23.87 11.69
C PHE A 377 -31.01 -24.93 11.01
N ARG A 378 -30.47 -26.09 10.55
CA ARG A 378 -31.23 -27.11 9.78
C ARG A 378 -32.38 -27.75 10.58
N LYS A 379 -32.21 -27.89 11.89
CA LYS A 379 -33.14 -28.62 12.75
C LYS A 379 -33.45 -27.81 14.02
N PRO A 380 -34.70 -27.76 14.50
CA PRO A 380 -35.07 -26.98 15.69
C PRO A 380 -34.24 -27.28 16.94
N ASN A 381 -33.91 -28.55 17.20
CA ASN A 381 -33.10 -28.91 18.38
C ASN A 381 -31.71 -28.27 18.35
N ARG A 382 -31.08 -28.19 17.17
CA ARG A 382 -29.75 -27.61 16.99
C ARG A 382 -29.77 -26.08 17.11
N VAL A 383 -30.89 -25.45 16.76
CA VAL A 383 -31.10 -24.01 17.00
C VAL A 383 -31.05 -23.70 18.49
N ASN A 384 -31.71 -24.53 19.31
CA ASN A 384 -31.68 -24.38 20.77
C ASN A 384 -30.27 -24.62 21.33
N GLU A 385 -29.60 -25.69 20.89
CA GLU A 385 -28.20 -25.98 21.27
C GLU A 385 -27.25 -24.81 20.94
N PHE A 386 -27.41 -24.23 19.75
CA PHE A 386 -26.63 -23.06 19.31
C PHE A 386 -26.91 -21.84 20.18
N ARG A 387 -28.20 -21.54 20.43
CA ARG A 387 -28.64 -20.43 21.28
C ARG A 387 -28.05 -20.53 22.68
N ASP A 388 -28.19 -21.70 23.29
CA ASP A 388 -27.74 -21.93 24.66
C ASP A 388 -26.20 -21.87 24.76
N SER A 389 -25.48 -22.33 23.74
CA SER A 389 -24.02 -22.20 23.66
C SER A 389 -23.57 -20.75 23.53
N LEU A 390 -24.19 -19.97 22.63
CA LEU A 390 -23.85 -18.56 22.46
C LEU A 390 -24.13 -17.77 23.74
N LYS A 391 -25.27 -18.04 24.38
CA LYS A 391 -25.60 -17.45 25.68
C LYS A 391 -24.56 -17.81 26.73
N MET A 392 -24.18 -19.08 26.84
CA MET A 392 -23.13 -19.53 27.76
C MET A 392 -21.81 -18.79 27.53
N VAL A 393 -21.38 -18.64 26.26
CA VAL A 393 -20.16 -17.87 25.93
C VAL A 393 -20.25 -16.42 26.42
N ILE A 394 -21.35 -15.73 26.13
CA ILE A 394 -21.54 -14.32 26.51
C ILE A 394 -21.62 -14.17 28.04
N ASP A 395 -22.39 -15.03 28.71
CA ASP A 395 -22.52 -15.03 30.16
C ASP A 395 -21.16 -15.25 30.83
N SER A 396 -20.36 -16.21 30.34
CA SER A 396 -19.02 -16.47 30.87
C SER A 396 -18.04 -15.31 30.64
N ILE A 397 -18.11 -14.59 29.51
CA ILE A 397 -17.29 -13.39 29.29
C ILE A 397 -17.58 -12.36 30.40
N PHE A 398 -18.86 -12.07 30.65
CA PHE A 398 -19.24 -11.05 31.62
C PHE A 398 -19.08 -11.51 33.08
N GLU A 399 -19.15 -12.82 33.34
CA GLU A 399 -18.78 -13.40 34.63
C GLU A 399 -17.30 -13.16 34.94
N VAL A 400 -16.40 -13.47 34.00
CA VAL A 400 -14.95 -13.23 34.15
C VAL A 400 -14.65 -11.74 34.33
N LEU A 401 -15.38 -10.88 33.63
CA LEU A 401 -15.25 -9.42 33.72
C LEU A 401 -15.98 -8.79 34.92
N ASN A 402 -16.64 -9.60 35.78
CA ASN A 402 -17.41 -9.17 36.96
C ASN A 402 -18.48 -8.10 36.64
N HIS A 403 -19.20 -8.24 35.52
CA HIS A 403 -20.22 -7.29 35.08
C HIS A 403 -21.64 -7.87 35.14
N ASP A 404 -22.58 -7.13 35.75
CA ASP A 404 -23.99 -7.53 35.82
C ASP A 404 -24.73 -7.14 34.53
N THR A 405 -25.06 -8.14 33.72
CA THR A 405 -25.75 -7.99 32.43
C THR A 405 -27.26 -7.80 32.54
N LYS A 406 -27.82 -7.80 33.77
CA LYS A 406 -29.29 -7.79 34.02
C LYS A 406 -30.06 -6.65 33.34
N TYR A 407 -29.40 -5.52 33.04
CA TYR A 407 -30.03 -4.35 32.43
C TYR A 407 -29.59 -4.09 30.99
N ASP A 408 -28.80 -4.99 30.39
CA ASP A 408 -28.24 -4.81 29.05
C ASP A 408 -29.07 -5.48 27.95
N ASP A 409 -30.18 -6.15 28.29
CA ASP A 409 -31.12 -6.81 27.35
C ASP A 409 -30.45 -7.83 26.38
N LEU A 410 -29.26 -8.34 26.70
CA LEU A 410 -28.48 -9.24 25.83
C LEU A 410 -29.23 -10.53 25.46
N ASP A 411 -30.02 -11.08 26.38
CA ASP A 411 -30.86 -12.25 26.11
C ASP A 411 -31.86 -12.02 24.97
N LYS A 412 -32.49 -10.85 24.93
CA LYS A 412 -33.43 -10.48 23.86
C LYS A 412 -32.71 -10.29 22.53
N ASP A 413 -31.51 -9.73 22.57
CA ASP A 413 -30.70 -9.55 21.36
C ASP A 413 -30.20 -10.89 20.80
N ILE A 414 -29.83 -11.83 21.66
CA ILE A 414 -29.52 -13.22 21.27
C ILE A 414 -30.74 -13.85 20.63
N ASP A 415 -31.92 -13.75 21.26
CA ASP A 415 -33.16 -14.30 20.70
C ASP A 415 -33.49 -13.69 19.33
N ALA A 416 -33.31 -12.37 19.17
CA ALA A 416 -33.49 -11.67 17.90
C ALA A 416 -32.47 -12.13 16.84
N LEU A 417 -31.21 -12.34 17.20
CA LEU A 417 -30.19 -12.91 16.32
C LEU A 417 -30.60 -14.30 15.84
N ILE A 418 -31.03 -15.19 16.75
CA ILE A 418 -31.48 -16.54 16.41
C ILE A 418 -32.69 -16.50 15.47
N MET A 419 -33.66 -15.61 15.72
CA MET A 419 -34.81 -15.42 14.85
C MET A 419 -34.40 -15.00 13.44
N ILE A 420 -33.48 -14.03 13.31
CA ILE A 420 -32.93 -13.57 12.02
C ILE A 420 -32.25 -14.72 11.26
N LEU A 421 -31.49 -15.56 11.97
CA LEU A 421 -30.77 -16.69 11.38
C LEU A 421 -31.73 -17.80 10.95
N CYS A 422 -32.81 -18.05 11.69
CA CYS A 422 -33.85 -18.99 11.28
C CYS A 422 -34.65 -18.48 10.07
N ASP A 423 -34.98 -17.19 10.05
CA ASP A 423 -35.74 -16.51 8.98
C ASP A 423 -34.91 -16.29 7.71
N SER A 424 -33.59 -16.49 7.75
CA SER A 424 -32.71 -16.42 6.56
C SER A 424 -33.00 -17.47 5.47
N ARG A 425 -34.00 -18.34 5.70
CA ARG A 425 -34.38 -19.50 4.90
C ARG A 425 -35.58 -19.28 3.98
N ASP A 426 -36.43 -18.30 4.26
CA ASP A 426 -37.77 -18.21 3.64
C ASP A 426 -38.03 -16.94 2.80
N THR A 427 -37.03 -16.09 2.53
CA THR A 427 -37.26 -14.85 1.75
C THR A 427 -36.22 -14.62 0.67
N SER A 428 -36.69 -14.56 -0.59
CA SER A 428 -35.93 -14.41 -1.83
C SER A 428 -35.49 -12.97 -2.15
N GLU A 429 -35.48 -12.06 -1.18
CA GLU A 429 -35.29 -10.62 -1.44
C GLU A 429 -34.01 -10.06 -0.80
N ALA A 430 -33.12 -9.54 -1.64
CA ALA A 430 -31.80 -9.03 -1.25
C ALA A 430 -31.81 -7.87 -0.23
N VAL A 431 -32.92 -7.13 -0.14
CA VAL A 431 -33.11 -6.04 0.83
C VAL A 431 -33.09 -6.57 2.28
N PHE A 432 -33.57 -7.79 2.51
CA PHE A 432 -33.62 -8.36 3.86
C PHE A 432 -32.25 -8.73 4.40
N TYR A 433 -31.33 -9.22 3.56
CA TYR A 433 -29.98 -9.57 4.01
C TYR A 433 -29.17 -8.34 4.42
N GLN A 434 -29.38 -7.19 3.79
CA GLN A 434 -28.75 -5.92 4.20
C GLN A 434 -29.18 -5.51 5.61
N MET A 435 -30.48 -5.54 5.90
CA MET A 435 -31.01 -5.22 7.24
C MET A 435 -30.52 -6.22 8.29
N LYS A 436 -30.54 -7.52 7.96
CA LYS A 436 -30.05 -8.59 8.83
C LYS A 436 -28.55 -8.43 9.13
N ALA A 437 -27.74 -8.10 8.11
CA ALA A 437 -26.31 -7.85 8.28
C ALA A 437 -26.04 -6.66 9.22
N MET A 438 -26.80 -5.57 9.06
CA MET A 438 -26.65 -4.40 9.93
C MET A 438 -26.99 -4.73 11.39
N PHE A 439 -28.03 -5.54 11.62
CA PHE A 439 -28.35 -6.02 12.97
C PHE A 439 -27.18 -6.81 13.59
N VAL A 440 -26.60 -7.76 12.84
CA VAL A 440 -25.49 -8.60 13.32
C VAL A 440 -24.25 -7.77 13.67
N ILE A 441 -23.93 -6.75 12.87
CA ILE A 441 -22.81 -5.83 13.15
C ILE A 441 -23.12 -4.97 14.38
N THR A 442 -24.36 -4.49 14.52
CA THR A 442 -24.79 -3.71 15.70
C THR A 442 -24.76 -4.53 16.99
N PHE A 443 -25.13 -5.81 16.90
CA PHE A 443 -25.04 -6.76 18.01
C PHE A 443 -23.59 -6.92 18.48
N LEU A 444 -22.66 -7.16 17.54
CA LEU A 444 -21.22 -7.21 17.85
C LEU A 444 -20.75 -5.90 18.50
N GLU A 445 -21.11 -4.75 17.93
CA GLU A 445 -20.75 -3.43 18.45
C GLU A 445 -21.26 -3.22 19.89
N LYS A 446 -22.48 -3.69 20.21
CA LYS A 446 -23.03 -3.65 21.57
C LYS A 446 -22.23 -4.54 22.53
N VAL A 447 -21.94 -5.79 22.16
CA VAL A 447 -21.17 -6.73 23.00
C VAL A 447 -19.76 -6.19 23.27
N LEU A 448 -19.05 -5.76 22.24
CA LEU A 448 -17.69 -5.19 22.37
C LEU A 448 -17.67 -3.91 23.20
N ARG A 449 -18.70 -3.06 23.08
CA ARG A 449 -18.82 -1.84 23.90
C ARG A 449 -19.00 -2.16 25.38
N LEU A 450 -19.79 -3.17 25.72
CA LEU A 450 -19.97 -3.60 27.11
C LEU A 450 -18.65 -4.15 27.67
N ILE A 451 -17.97 -5.02 26.91
CA ILE A 451 -16.66 -5.57 27.29
C ILE A 451 -15.63 -4.45 27.51
N TYR A 452 -15.58 -3.46 26.61
CA TYR A 452 -14.71 -2.30 26.72
C TYR A 452 -14.92 -1.51 28.01
N ILE A 453 -16.19 -1.29 28.41
CA ILE A 453 -16.53 -0.60 29.67
C ILE A 453 -16.00 -1.37 30.89
N CYS A 454 -15.98 -2.71 30.84
CA CYS A 454 -15.48 -3.52 31.94
C CYS A 454 -13.95 -3.49 32.07
N ILE A 455 -13.22 -3.35 30.97
CA ILE A 455 -11.75 -3.44 30.94
C ILE A 455 -11.08 -2.10 31.20
N GLU A 456 -11.70 -0.98 30.78
CA GLU A 456 -11.08 0.33 30.90
C GLU A 456 -11.55 1.08 32.16
N GLU A 457 -10.74 1.02 33.23
CA GLU A 457 -11.00 1.61 34.56
C GLU A 457 -11.32 3.11 34.54
N ASN A 458 -10.90 3.83 33.50
CA ASN A 458 -11.11 5.27 33.31
C ASN A 458 -12.01 5.62 32.11
N ALA A 459 -12.97 4.75 31.73
CA ALA A 459 -13.87 4.99 30.59
C ALA A 459 -14.54 6.39 30.64
N PHE A 460 -13.91 7.37 29.97
CA PHE A 460 -14.25 8.80 30.05
C PHE A 460 -15.40 9.21 29.10
N PHE A 461 -15.95 8.26 28.35
CA PHE A 461 -16.92 8.52 27.27
C PHE A 461 -18.36 8.16 27.68
N GLU A 462 -19.33 9.00 27.27
CA GLU A 462 -20.76 8.66 27.36
C GLU A 462 -21.03 7.32 26.64
N ARG A 463 -21.72 6.39 27.31
CA ARG A 463 -22.08 5.04 26.79
C ARG A 463 -22.71 5.06 25.39
N SER A 464 -23.35 6.17 25.00
CA SER A 464 -24.02 6.37 23.72
C SER A 464 -23.11 6.77 22.56
N ARG A 465 -21.84 7.14 22.79
CA ARG A 465 -20.93 7.69 21.75
C ARG A 465 -19.78 6.78 21.35
N ILE A 466 -19.62 5.63 22.00
CA ILE A 466 -18.57 4.66 21.68
C ILE A 466 -19.00 3.86 20.45
N THR A 467 -18.22 3.95 19.37
CA THR A 467 -18.47 3.24 18.11
C THR A 467 -17.53 2.04 17.92
N LEU A 468 -17.90 1.10 17.04
CA LEU A 468 -17.05 -0.04 16.68
C LEU A 468 -15.64 0.40 16.24
N GLY A 469 -15.53 1.51 15.51
CA GLY A 469 -14.25 2.08 15.09
C GLY A 469 -13.37 2.56 16.25
N THR A 470 -13.99 3.13 17.29
CA THR A 470 -13.30 3.54 18.52
C THR A 470 -12.83 2.33 19.33
N ILE A 471 -13.66 1.28 19.41
CA ILE A 471 -13.39 0.08 20.21
C ILE A 471 -12.26 -0.77 19.59
N LEU A 472 -12.26 -0.92 18.26
CA LEU A 472 -11.26 -1.69 17.53
C LEU A 472 -10.01 -0.87 17.16
N GLY A 473 -9.88 0.42 17.51
CA GLY A 473 -8.64 1.21 17.32
C GLY A 473 -8.21 1.47 15.87
N THR A 474 -6.91 1.62 15.62
CA THR A 474 -6.27 1.58 14.28
C THR A 474 -4.88 0.96 14.42
N SER A 475 -4.35 0.28 13.40
CA SER A 475 -3.00 -0.32 13.46
C SER A 475 -1.85 0.69 13.62
N SER A 476 -2.08 1.96 13.29
CA SER A 476 -1.07 3.03 13.32
C SER A 476 -1.16 3.97 14.53
N ASN A 477 -2.29 3.98 15.27
CA ASN A 477 -2.47 4.78 16.49
C ASN A 477 -3.37 4.04 17.49
N ASN A 478 -2.84 3.89 18.70
CA ASN A 478 -3.42 3.19 19.86
C ASN A 478 -3.59 1.68 19.68
N VAL A 479 -2.80 0.93 20.45
CA VAL A 479 -3.12 -0.44 20.87
C VAL A 479 -4.59 -0.45 21.26
N GLY A 480 -5.44 -1.08 20.46
CA GLY A 480 -6.84 -1.21 20.80
C GLY A 480 -6.93 -1.95 22.13
N VAL A 481 -7.73 -1.45 23.08
CA VAL A 481 -7.85 -2.06 24.41
C VAL A 481 -8.29 -3.52 24.34
N LEU A 482 -8.90 -3.93 23.22
CA LEU A 482 -9.33 -5.30 22.95
C LEU A 482 -8.36 -6.13 22.08
N ASP A 483 -7.26 -5.57 21.58
CA ASP A 483 -6.34 -6.29 20.66
C ASP A 483 -5.74 -7.52 21.35
N ASN A 484 -5.38 -7.38 22.62
CA ASN A 484 -4.82 -8.46 23.46
C ASN A 484 -5.84 -9.56 23.78
N ILE A 485 -7.15 -9.28 23.64
CA ILE A 485 -8.23 -10.20 24.00
C ILE A 485 -8.85 -10.84 22.75
N ILE A 486 -8.76 -10.19 21.59
CA ILE A 486 -9.24 -10.76 20.31
C ILE A 486 -8.14 -11.57 19.62
N GLY A 487 -6.88 -11.11 19.67
CA GLY A 487 -5.77 -11.63 18.87
C GLY A 487 -5.44 -10.69 17.70
N GLU A 488 -4.14 -10.49 17.44
CA GLU A 488 -3.66 -9.47 16.50
C GLU A 488 -4.20 -9.70 15.08
N HIS A 489 -4.09 -10.92 14.56
CA HIS A 489 -4.47 -11.19 13.17
C HIS A 489 -5.99 -11.22 13.00
N HIS A 490 -6.69 -11.80 13.97
CA HIS A 490 -8.14 -11.87 14.03
C HIS A 490 -8.75 -10.47 14.06
N HIS A 491 -8.19 -9.59 14.89
CA HIS A 491 -8.59 -8.20 14.98
C HIS A 491 -8.48 -7.48 13.63
N ARG A 492 -7.32 -7.58 12.97
CA ARG A 492 -7.12 -6.98 11.63
C ARG A 492 -8.13 -7.47 10.61
N TRP A 493 -8.48 -8.77 10.62
CA TRP A 493 -9.49 -9.31 9.71
C TRP A 493 -10.92 -8.87 10.06
N THR A 494 -11.25 -8.77 11.34
CA THR A 494 -12.54 -8.21 11.79
C THR A 494 -12.69 -6.76 11.30
N ARG A 495 -11.61 -5.97 11.43
CA ARG A 495 -11.55 -4.60 10.93
C ARG A 495 -11.63 -4.53 9.42
N TYR A 496 -10.91 -5.37 8.69
CA TYR A 496 -10.95 -5.41 7.23
C TYR A 496 -12.39 -5.57 6.71
N TYR A 497 -13.20 -6.43 7.32
CA TYR A 497 -14.58 -6.63 6.89
C TYR A 497 -15.52 -5.50 7.34
N PHE A 498 -15.44 -5.08 8.60
CA PHE A 498 -16.43 -4.15 9.15
C PHE A 498 -16.05 -2.68 9.04
N LEU A 499 -14.78 -2.34 9.00
CA LEU A 499 -14.23 -0.98 9.03
C LEU A 499 -13.20 -0.77 7.89
N HIS A 500 -12.40 0.29 7.98
CA HIS A 500 -11.17 0.46 7.21
C HIS A 500 -9.95 0.13 8.07
N GLU A 501 -8.91 -0.37 7.42
CA GLU A 501 -7.54 -0.46 7.91
C GLU A 501 -6.65 0.59 7.24
N ASP A 502 -5.37 0.63 7.64
CA ASP A 502 -4.36 1.57 7.12
C ASP A 502 -4.46 1.74 5.59
N ARG A 503 -4.55 3.01 5.15
CA ARG A 503 -4.61 3.45 3.74
C ARG A 503 -5.89 3.09 2.98
N ASP A 504 -7.05 3.18 3.62
CA ASP A 504 -8.37 2.89 3.01
C ASP A 504 -8.48 1.44 2.48
N VAL A 505 -7.81 0.50 3.14
CA VAL A 505 -7.89 -0.94 2.84
C VAL A 505 -9.01 -1.56 3.69
N GLY A 506 -9.98 -2.24 3.07
CA GLY A 506 -11.08 -2.90 3.78
C GLY A 506 -12.43 -2.72 3.10
N LEU A 507 -13.37 -3.61 3.38
CA LEU A 507 -14.72 -3.62 2.83
C LEU A 507 -15.65 -2.64 3.55
N ASN A 508 -15.33 -2.25 4.79
CA ASN A 508 -16.05 -1.22 5.53
C ASN A 508 -17.58 -1.45 5.59
N TYR A 509 -18.02 -2.71 5.73
CA TYR A 509 -19.45 -3.05 5.68
C TYR A 509 -20.28 -2.27 6.70
N ARG A 510 -19.74 -1.96 7.89
CA ARG A 510 -20.47 -1.21 8.94
C ARG A 510 -20.91 0.16 8.43
N ASN A 511 -20.01 0.95 7.87
CA ASN A 511 -20.35 2.31 7.42
C ASN A 511 -21.10 2.29 6.09
N ARG A 512 -20.72 1.40 5.16
CA ARG A 512 -21.40 1.27 3.87
C ARG A 512 -22.87 0.86 4.04
N LEU A 513 -23.18 -0.06 4.97
CA LEU A 513 -24.55 -0.45 5.30
C LEU A 513 -25.29 0.64 6.07
N ALA A 514 -24.66 1.25 7.08
CA ALA A 514 -25.31 2.27 7.91
C ALA A 514 -25.69 3.55 7.13
N HIS A 515 -24.90 3.93 6.14
CA HIS A 515 -25.10 5.16 5.37
C HIS A 515 -25.62 4.92 3.95
N SER A 516 -25.73 3.67 3.50
CA SER A 516 -26.15 3.31 2.14
C SER A 516 -25.42 4.11 1.06
N ILE A 517 -24.10 4.32 1.24
CA ILE A 517 -23.29 5.22 0.41
C ILE A 517 -23.14 4.65 -1.00
N ASP A 518 -22.74 3.39 -1.08
CA ASP A 518 -22.31 2.73 -2.32
C ASP A 518 -22.70 1.23 -2.38
N ILE A 519 -23.49 0.73 -1.42
CA ILE A 519 -23.98 -0.67 -1.46
C ILE A 519 -25.26 -0.74 -2.28
N SER A 520 -25.22 -1.53 -3.35
CA SER A 520 -26.38 -1.79 -4.21
C SER A 520 -27.29 -2.87 -3.62
N VAL A 521 -28.60 -2.78 -3.91
CA VAL A 521 -29.56 -3.85 -3.57
C VAL A 521 -29.17 -5.11 -4.35
N GLY A 522 -28.85 -6.20 -3.64
CA GLY A 522 -28.32 -7.43 -4.27
C GLY A 522 -26.89 -7.77 -3.85
N GLU A 523 -26.12 -6.78 -3.37
CA GLU A 523 -24.70 -6.98 -3.05
C GLU A 523 -24.48 -7.84 -1.80
N ILE A 524 -25.36 -7.71 -0.79
CA ILE A 524 -25.36 -8.60 0.37
C ILE A 524 -26.20 -9.84 0.05
N THR A 525 -25.52 -10.87 -0.43
CA THR A 525 -26.10 -12.19 -0.67
C THR A 525 -26.05 -13.06 0.59
N LEU A 526 -26.74 -14.21 0.59
CA LEU A 526 -26.71 -15.16 1.70
C LEU A 526 -25.27 -15.58 2.10
N PRO A 527 -24.34 -15.90 1.17
CA PRO A 527 -22.95 -16.16 1.53
C PRO A 527 -22.27 -14.99 2.26
N VAL A 528 -22.45 -13.76 1.77
CA VAL A 528 -21.88 -12.56 2.42
C VAL A 528 -22.47 -12.36 3.82
N PHE A 529 -23.79 -12.54 3.96
CA PHE A 529 -24.45 -12.48 5.27
C PHE A 529 -23.91 -13.54 6.24
N MET A 530 -23.71 -14.78 5.78
CA MET A 530 -23.13 -15.85 6.62
C MET A 530 -21.68 -15.55 7.02
N LYS A 531 -20.87 -14.93 6.16
CA LYS A 531 -19.52 -14.46 6.53
C LYS A 531 -19.57 -13.43 7.67
N ILE A 532 -20.51 -12.48 7.60
CA ILE A 532 -20.70 -11.46 8.65
C ILE A 532 -21.09 -12.11 9.97
N VAL A 533 -22.03 -13.05 9.96
CA VAL A 533 -22.43 -13.81 11.15
C VAL A 533 -21.26 -14.60 11.73
N TRP A 534 -20.53 -15.31 10.87
CA TRP A 534 -19.39 -16.12 11.29
C TRP A 534 -18.29 -15.28 11.91
N LEU A 535 -17.95 -14.13 11.32
CA LEU A 535 -16.96 -13.20 11.88
C LEU A 535 -17.40 -12.67 13.24
N THR A 536 -18.68 -12.28 13.40
CA THR A 536 -19.22 -11.86 14.70
C THR A 536 -19.07 -12.96 15.76
N LEU A 537 -19.45 -14.20 15.45
CA LEU A 537 -19.31 -15.34 16.37
C LEU A 537 -17.85 -15.67 16.65
N SER A 538 -16.99 -15.58 15.63
CA SER A 538 -15.57 -15.84 15.75
C SER A 538 -14.93 -14.85 16.71
N THR A 539 -15.22 -13.56 16.58
CA THR A 539 -14.72 -12.51 17.48
C THR A 539 -15.21 -12.68 18.92
N ILE A 540 -16.51 -12.95 19.15
CA ILE A 540 -17.04 -13.18 20.50
C ILE A 540 -16.39 -14.43 21.13
N ASN A 541 -16.32 -15.53 20.39
CA ASN A 541 -15.73 -16.77 20.90
C ASN A 541 -14.21 -16.61 21.16
N SER A 542 -13.48 -15.84 20.36
CA SER A 542 -12.05 -15.58 20.60
C SER A 542 -11.83 -14.75 21.85
N ILE A 543 -12.70 -13.78 22.14
CA ILE A 543 -12.67 -13.04 23.42
C ILE A 543 -12.86 -14.00 24.58
N PHE A 544 -13.89 -14.86 24.54
CA PHE A 544 -14.13 -15.86 25.57
C PHE A 544 -12.92 -16.77 25.78
N VAL A 545 -12.38 -17.35 24.71
CA VAL A 545 -11.24 -18.27 24.78
C VAL A 545 -10.00 -17.58 25.35
N ASN A 546 -9.69 -16.37 24.91
CA ASN A 546 -8.51 -15.65 25.38
C ASN A 546 -8.66 -15.14 26.81
N LEU A 547 -9.87 -14.74 27.25
CA LEU A 547 -10.11 -14.39 28.64
C LEU A 547 -9.95 -15.60 29.57
N ILE A 548 -10.38 -16.79 29.14
CA ILE A 548 -10.24 -18.01 29.94
C ILE A 548 -8.82 -18.55 29.92
N ASN A 549 -8.15 -18.53 28.76
CA ASN A 549 -6.78 -19.04 28.64
C ASN A 549 -5.73 -18.14 29.33
N ASN A 550 -6.02 -16.83 29.46
CA ASN A 550 -5.13 -15.86 30.12
C ASN A 550 -5.53 -15.55 31.58
N GLY A 551 -6.62 -16.14 32.07
CA GLY A 551 -7.15 -15.98 33.43
C GLY A 551 -6.52 -16.89 34.47
#